data_AF-A0A522BPX7-F1
#
_entry.id   AF-A0A522BPX7-F1
#
_cell.length_a   1.000
_cell.length_b   1.000
_cell.length_c   1.000
_cell.angle_alpha   90.00
_cell.angle_beta   90.00
_cell.angle_gamma   90.00
#
_symmetry.space_group_name_H-M   'P 1'
#
loop_
_entity.id
_entity.type
_entity.pdbx_description
1 polymer ?
#
loop_
_entity_poly.entity_id
_entity_poly.type
_entity_poly.pdbx_seq_one_letter_code
_entity_poly.pdbx_strand_id
1 'polypeptide(L)'
;MTGSEIRKKFLQFFKERGHAIIPSASLVPENDPTVLFTTAGMHPLVPYLLGEPHPGGKRLASVQKCVRMQDIDEVGDNRHDTFFEMLGNWSLGDYFKKETIEWSFEFLTGKKWLGIPAEKIYVSVFAGDDDAPKDEESIRIWQELYGRAGIKATVADAKKPDIGSGARIYPYGKEKNWWGPAGETGPCGPDTEMFVDTGQRHDPSFGAACHPACDCGRFIEIWNDVFMEYRKTAQGKFEPLPQKNVDTGLGLERAAMILQKKEDIFSTDLFAPILDWIKKAAKNSDARAERIVADHVRTAVFMLADGVVPTNLDRGYILRRIIRRAVRYGRNLGFKSLELAGLVPVVIELYGDVYPELASQREKILNELKKEEKKFEQTLSRGLREFERLAESSSATEIISGKDAFNLFQSYGFPLEMTAELSRERGRGVDEKEFWKNFEEHQGKSRAAAGVFKGGLADHTAEVTRLHTATHLLHRALKNILGEHVTQKGSNITADRLRFDFSHPQKMTPDQIAEVEAMVNRVIQEDLPVRFEEMTPAEAKSTDAVGYFQDKYAQLGGNLKVYLVGNEQRGYFSKEICGGPHVTHTGELGSFKIVKEEAVAAGIRRIKAVVV
;
A
#
# COMPACT_ATOMS: atom_id res chain seq x y z
N MET A 1 -20.12 -9.96 17.41
CA MET A 1 -19.75 -8.53 17.44
C MET A 1 -19.46 -8.10 16.02
N THR A 2 -20.09 -7.03 15.57
CA THR A 2 -19.93 -6.46 14.21
C THR A 2 -18.57 -5.77 14.06
N GLY A 3 -18.08 -5.60 12.83
CA GLY A 3 -16.85 -4.85 12.56
C GLY A 3 -16.93 -3.40 13.06
N SER A 4 -18.10 -2.76 12.96
CA SER A 4 -18.35 -1.42 13.50
C SER A 4 -18.17 -1.36 15.03
N GLU A 5 -18.69 -2.35 15.76
CA GLU A 5 -18.49 -2.45 17.21
C GLU A 5 -17.03 -2.69 17.58
N ILE A 6 -16.30 -3.52 16.82
CA ILE A 6 -14.87 -3.81 17.08
C ILE A 6 -14.04 -2.54 16.93
N ARG A 7 -14.21 -1.78 15.83
CA ARG A 7 -13.54 -0.48 15.63
C ARG A 7 -13.80 0.47 16.80
N LYS A 8 -15.07 0.65 17.18
CA LYS A 8 -15.46 1.54 18.28
C LYS A 8 -14.83 1.12 19.61
N LYS A 9 -14.87 -0.17 19.94
CA LYS A 9 -14.28 -0.70 21.18
C LYS A 9 -12.77 -0.53 21.20
N PHE A 10 -12.07 -0.78 20.10
CA PHE A 10 -10.62 -0.60 20.00
C PHE A 10 -10.21 0.85 20.22
N LEU A 11 -10.84 1.78 19.49
CA LEU A 11 -10.55 3.21 19.64
C LEU A 11 -10.90 3.72 21.04
N GLN A 12 -12.02 3.26 21.62
CA GLN A 12 -12.37 3.61 23.00
C GLN A 12 -11.35 3.05 24.00
N PHE A 13 -10.91 1.80 23.84
CA PHE A 13 -9.94 1.14 24.71
C PHE A 13 -8.62 1.91 24.81
N PHE A 14 -8.09 2.36 23.68
CA PHE A 14 -6.85 3.13 23.64
C PHE A 14 -7.05 4.60 24.01
N LYS A 15 -8.20 5.18 23.71
CA LYS A 15 -8.55 6.52 24.23
C LYS A 15 -8.60 6.55 25.76
N GLU A 16 -9.15 5.52 26.40
CA GLU A 16 -9.15 5.36 27.87
C GLU A 16 -7.71 5.24 28.46
N ARG A 17 -6.70 4.96 27.63
CA ARG A 17 -5.26 4.85 27.99
C ARG A 17 -4.44 6.08 27.58
N GLY A 18 -5.10 7.14 27.13
CA GLY A 18 -4.45 8.40 26.77
C GLY A 18 -3.87 8.42 25.36
N HIS A 19 -4.24 7.48 24.49
CA HIS A 19 -3.87 7.56 23.07
C HIS A 19 -4.71 8.62 22.36
N ALA A 20 -4.06 9.44 21.54
CA ALA A 20 -4.74 10.30 20.59
C ALA A 20 -5.25 9.45 19.43
N ILE A 21 -6.55 9.60 19.13
CA ILE A 21 -7.17 8.91 18.00
C ILE A 21 -6.92 9.73 16.74
N ILE A 22 -6.15 9.17 15.81
CA ILE A 22 -5.81 9.80 14.53
C ILE A 22 -6.65 9.20 13.40
N PRO A 23 -6.97 9.97 12.34
CA PRO A 23 -7.69 9.43 11.19
C PRO A 23 -6.85 8.39 10.44
N SER A 24 -7.50 7.55 9.62
CA SER A 24 -6.80 6.69 8.66
C SER A 24 -6.05 7.57 7.65
N ALA A 25 -4.80 7.24 7.37
CA ALA A 25 -4.10 7.79 6.23
C ALA A 25 -4.63 7.19 4.91
N SER A 26 -4.29 7.85 3.80
CA SER A 26 -4.55 7.36 2.45
C SER A 26 -3.84 6.03 2.18
N LEU A 27 -4.45 5.19 1.34
CA LEU A 27 -3.81 4.03 0.72
C LEU A 27 -2.61 4.41 -0.15
N VAL A 28 -2.54 5.67 -0.58
CA VAL A 28 -1.43 6.23 -1.35
C VAL A 28 -0.44 6.91 -0.38
N PRO A 29 0.75 6.33 -0.17
CA PRO A 29 1.79 6.94 0.64
C PRO A 29 2.23 8.26 0.01
N GLU A 30 2.32 9.31 0.83
CA GLU A 30 2.68 10.66 0.38
C GLU A 30 4.18 10.90 0.36
N ASN A 31 4.90 10.31 1.32
CA ASN A 31 6.32 10.59 1.57
C ASN A 31 7.22 9.34 1.52
N ASP A 32 6.69 8.22 1.00
CA ASP A 32 7.45 6.98 0.88
C ASP A 32 7.46 6.50 -0.58
N PRO A 33 8.60 6.68 -1.31
CA PRO A 33 8.74 6.21 -2.67
C PRO A 33 9.04 4.70 -2.77
N THR A 34 9.30 4.02 -1.66
CA THR A 34 9.70 2.61 -1.65
C THR A 34 8.50 1.66 -1.73
N VAL A 35 7.31 2.12 -1.35
CA VAL A 35 6.08 1.33 -1.37
C VAL A 35 4.99 1.97 -2.23
N LEU A 36 4.28 1.14 -3.00
CA LEU A 36 3.18 1.61 -3.85
C LEU A 36 1.92 1.93 -3.03
N PHE A 37 1.68 1.20 -1.96
CA PHE A 37 0.49 1.37 -1.11
C PHE A 37 0.87 1.32 0.37
N THR A 38 0.00 1.90 1.20
CA THR A 38 0.05 1.70 2.65
C THR A 38 -0.31 0.23 2.93
N THR A 39 0.68 -0.58 3.33
CA THR A 39 0.51 -2.03 3.58
C THR A 39 0.42 -2.39 5.07
N ALA A 40 0.71 -1.43 5.95
CA ALA A 40 0.68 -1.56 7.40
C ALA A 40 0.30 -0.22 8.06
N GLY A 41 -0.22 -0.33 9.28
CA GLY A 41 -0.63 0.78 10.13
C GLY A 41 0.48 1.80 10.42
N MET A 42 1.72 1.33 10.55
CA MET A 42 2.87 2.18 10.86
C MET A 42 3.47 2.94 9.68
N HIS A 43 3.15 2.60 8.43
CA HIS A 43 3.77 3.25 7.25
C HIS A 43 3.63 4.78 7.28
N PRO A 44 2.45 5.36 7.59
CA PRO A 44 2.31 6.81 7.72
C PRO A 44 3.07 7.41 8.91
N LEU A 45 3.57 6.57 9.82
CA LEU A 45 4.18 6.96 11.09
C LEU A 45 5.70 6.79 11.13
N VAL A 46 6.32 6.31 10.05
CA VAL A 46 7.78 6.06 9.96
C VAL A 46 8.63 7.25 10.45
N PRO A 47 8.37 8.51 10.05
CA PRO A 47 9.20 9.63 10.51
C PRO A 47 9.19 9.79 12.04
N TYR A 48 8.02 9.57 12.67
CA TYR A 48 7.87 9.71 14.11
C TYR A 48 8.48 8.54 14.89
N LEU A 49 8.40 7.33 14.32
CA LEU A 49 9.09 6.15 14.86
C LEU A 49 10.62 6.33 14.84
N LEU A 50 11.14 7.11 13.89
CA LEU A 50 12.55 7.47 13.81
C LEU A 50 12.97 8.61 14.76
N GLY A 51 12.04 9.21 15.51
CA GLY A 51 12.33 10.21 16.53
C GLY A 51 11.70 11.58 16.31
N GLU A 52 11.01 11.82 15.18
CA GLU A 52 10.30 13.08 14.98
C GLU A 52 9.09 13.19 15.94
N PRO A 53 8.79 14.37 16.50
CA PRO A 53 7.62 14.56 17.33
C PRO A 53 6.33 14.51 16.49
N HIS A 54 5.34 13.74 16.94
CA HIS A 54 4.01 13.73 16.33
C HIS A 54 3.07 14.75 17.01
N PRO A 55 2.23 15.50 16.26
CA PRO A 55 1.34 16.53 16.84
C PRO A 55 0.30 15.96 17.81
N GLY A 56 -0.12 14.71 17.63
CA GLY A 56 -0.99 13.96 18.55
C GLY A 56 -0.30 13.44 19.81
N GLY A 57 0.98 13.75 20.03
CA GLY A 57 1.76 13.24 21.17
C GLY A 57 2.38 11.87 20.91
N LYS A 58 2.78 11.19 21.99
CA LYS A 58 3.58 9.95 21.93
C LYS A 58 2.76 8.65 21.90
N ARG A 59 1.45 8.74 22.11
CA ARG A 59 0.52 7.60 22.13
C ARG A 59 -0.54 7.80 21.08
N LEU A 60 -0.57 6.97 20.06
CA LEU A 60 -1.47 7.13 18.91
C LEU A 60 -2.29 5.86 18.69
N ALA A 61 -3.53 5.97 18.22
CA ALA A 61 -4.30 4.81 17.78
C ALA A 61 -5.19 5.16 16.57
N SER A 62 -5.40 4.19 15.68
CA SER A 62 -6.15 4.36 14.44
C SER A 62 -6.72 3.04 13.91
N VAL A 63 -7.65 3.18 12.95
CA VAL A 63 -8.12 2.11 12.06
C VAL A 63 -7.57 2.45 10.67
N GLN A 64 -6.41 1.88 10.31
CA GLN A 64 -5.72 2.20 9.07
C GLN A 64 -6.21 1.32 7.92
N LYS A 65 -6.64 1.94 6.82
CA LYS A 65 -6.86 1.27 5.54
C LYS A 65 -5.54 0.71 5.00
N CYS A 66 -5.48 -0.55 4.64
CA CYS A 66 -4.30 -1.18 4.05
C CYS A 66 -4.62 -1.89 2.74
N VAL A 67 -3.65 -1.92 1.81
CA VAL A 67 -3.69 -2.77 0.62
C VAL A 67 -2.44 -3.63 0.55
N ARG A 68 -2.60 -4.95 0.38
CA ARG A 68 -1.52 -5.91 0.16
C ARG A 68 -1.75 -6.71 -1.11
N MET A 69 -0.70 -6.85 -1.90
CA MET A 69 -0.72 -7.58 -3.18
C MET A 69 0.04 -8.90 -3.14
N GLN A 70 0.77 -9.16 -2.04
CA GLN A 70 1.53 -10.38 -1.85
C GLN A 70 0.60 -11.59 -1.80
N ASP A 71 -0.54 -11.43 -1.12
CA ASP A 71 -1.51 -12.51 -0.84
C ASP A 71 -2.64 -12.59 -1.88
N ILE A 72 -2.49 -11.96 -3.06
CA ILE A 72 -3.57 -11.90 -4.06
C ILE A 72 -3.98 -13.26 -4.60
N ASP A 73 -3.06 -14.24 -4.62
CA ASP A 73 -3.32 -15.58 -5.14
C ASP A 73 -4.11 -16.45 -4.15
N GLU A 74 -3.96 -16.17 -2.87
CA GLU A 74 -4.59 -16.78 -1.71
C GLU A 74 -6.03 -16.27 -1.51
N VAL A 75 -6.34 -15.04 -1.97
CA VAL A 75 -7.70 -14.48 -1.89
C VAL A 75 -8.74 -15.45 -2.45
N GLY A 76 -9.82 -15.61 -1.68
CA GLY A 76 -10.89 -16.58 -1.93
C GLY A 76 -10.83 -17.79 -0.99
N ASP A 77 -9.75 -17.92 -0.22
CA ASP A 77 -9.66 -18.83 0.93
C ASP A 77 -10.49 -18.32 2.12
N ASN A 78 -10.15 -18.72 3.35
CA ASN A 78 -10.92 -18.33 4.53
C ASN A 78 -10.47 -17.01 5.19
N ARG A 79 -9.31 -16.44 4.84
CA ARG A 79 -8.67 -15.40 5.70
C ARG A 79 -7.85 -14.33 4.98
N HIS A 80 -7.64 -14.44 3.66
CA HIS A 80 -6.87 -13.46 2.89
C HIS A 80 -7.77 -12.54 2.07
N ASP A 81 -7.45 -11.26 2.12
CA ASP A 81 -8.03 -10.16 1.36
C ASP A 81 -6.93 -9.22 0.85
N THR A 82 -7.22 -8.45 -0.20
CA THR A 82 -6.26 -7.49 -0.77
C THR A 82 -6.37 -6.11 -0.13
N PHE A 83 -7.56 -5.73 0.31
CA PHE A 83 -7.80 -4.57 1.17
C PHE A 83 -8.26 -5.08 2.53
N PHE A 84 -7.79 -4.47 3.61
CA PHE A 84 -8.25 -4.75 4.96
C PHE A 84 -8.03 -3.55 5.87
N GLU A 85 -8.63 -3.58 7.04
CA GLU A 85 -8.41 -2.57 8.07
C GLU A 85 -7.52 -3.10 9.19
N MET A 86 -6.42 -2.38 9.42
CA MET A 86 -5.48 -2.66 10.50
C MET A 86 -5.74 -1.70 11.65
N LEU A 87 -6.23 -2.25 12.76
CA LEU A 87 -6.42 -1.53 14.02
C LEU A 87 -5.07 -1.47 14.74
N GLY A 88 -4.48 -0.29 14.85
CA GLY A 88 -3.14 -0.13 15.40
C GLY A 88 -3.08 0.86 16.55
N ASN A 89 -2.17 0.60 17.48
CA ASN A 89 -1.76 1.54 18.52
C ASN A 89 -0.24 1.66 18.54
N TRP A 90 0.26 2.89 18.68
CA TRP A 90 1.68 3.21 18.59
C TRP A 90 2.20 3.90 19.83
N SER A 91 3.38 3.48 20.27
CA SER A 91 4.20 4.16 21.27
C SER A 91 5.40 4.79 20.57
N LEU A 92 5.53 6.10 20.67
CA LEU A 92 6.67 6.88 20.19
C LEU A 92 7.60 7.20 21.36
N GLY A 93 8.22 6.16 21.94
CA GLY A 93 9.13 6.30 23.08
C GLY A 93 8.44 6.56 24.44
N ASP A 94 7.25 6.03 24.66
CA ASP A 94 6.48 6.24 25.91
C ASP A 94 6.29 4.96 26.75
N TYR A 95 5.77 3.89 26.14
CA TYR A 95 5.64 2.55 26.72
C TYR A 95 6.25 1.49 25.79
N PHE A 96 6.43 0.26 26.26
CA PHE A 96 7.06 -0.82 25.49
C PHE A 96 6.36 -2.18 25.70
N LYS A 97 7.13 -3.27 25.83
CA LYS A 97 6.62 -4.66 25.87
C LYS A 97 5.56 -4.91 26.93
N LYS A 98 5.85 -4.53 28.19
CA LYS A 98 4.96 -4.82 29.32
C LYS A 98 3.55 -4.24 29.11
N GLU A 99 3.44 -2.94 28.91
CA GLU A 99 2.15 -2.28 28.76
C GLU A 99 1.43 -2.77 27.51
N THR A 100 2.14 -2.94 26.39
CA THR A 100 1.54 -3.41 25.13
C THR A 100 0.93 -4.78 25.30
N ILE A 101 1.70 -5.76 25.80
CA ILE A 101 1.23 -7.14 25.96
C ILE A 101 0.08 -7.23 26.98
N GLU A 102 0.17 -6.49 28.11
CA GLU A 102 -0.91 -6.44 29.10
C GLU A 102 -2.20 -5.87 28.49
N TRP A 103 -2.09 -4.80 27.69
CA TRP A 103 -3.23 -4.18 27.02
C TRP A 103 -3.81 -5.04 25.90
N SER A 104 -2.95 -5.70 25.10
CA SER A 104 -3.39 -6.61 24.06
C SER A 104 -4.17 -7.78 24.67
N PHE A 105 -3.64 -8.41 25.73
CA PHE A 105 -4.35 -9.47 26.43
C PHE A 105 -5.66 -8.99 27.06
N GLU A 106 -5.69 -7.82 27.69
CA GLU A 106 -6.91 -7.25 28.26
C GLU A 106 -7.98 -6.97 27.19
N PHE A 107 -7.60 -6.38 26.06
CA PHE A 107 -8.54 -6.07 24.98
C PHE A 107 -9.11 -7.36 24.37
N LEU A 108 -8.26 -8.36 24.12
CA LEU A 108 -8.69 -9.65 23.58
C LEU A 108 -9.60 -10.42 24.56
N THR A 109 -9.24 -10.52 25.83
CA THR A 109 -9.90 -11.43 26.78
C THR A 109 -10.94 -10.77 27.67
N GLY A 110 -10.86 -9.46 27.86
CA GLY A 110 -11.74 -8.72 28.76
C GLY A 110 -13.19 -8.76 28.29
N LYS A 111 -14.11 -9.16 29.17
CA LYS A 111 -15.56 -9.25 28.86
C LYS A 111 -16.18 -7.92 28.41
N LYS A 112 -15.63 -6.78 28.87
CA LYS A 112 -16.02 -5.42 28.42
C LYS A 112 -15.65 -5.21 26.94
N TRP A 113 -14.55 -5.81 26.51
CA TRP A 113 -13.91 -5.62 25.21
C TRP A 113 -14.31 -6.73 24.25
N LEU A 114 -13.38 -7.58 23.79
CA LEU A 114 -13.69 -8.65 22.83
C LEU A 114 -14.19 -9.94 23.48
N GLY A 115 -13.77 -10.23 24.72
CA GLY A 115 -14.24 -11.38 25.48
C GLY A 115 -13.86 -12.74 24.88
N ILE A 116 -12.75 -12.81 24.13
CA ILE A 116 -12.21 -14.07 23.60
C ILE A 116 -11.69 -14.90 24.78
N PRO A 117 -12.08 -16.17 24.90
CA PRO A 117 -11.58 -17.02 25.98
C PRO A 117 -10.06 -17.17 25.91
N ALA A 118 -9.36 -16.92 27.02
CA ALA A 118 -7.90 -16.92 27.07
C ALA A 118 -7.30 -18.29 26.71
N GLU A 119 -8.04 -19.39 26.96
CA GLU A 119 -7.65 -20.75 26.60
C GLU A 119 -7.66 -21.02 25.09
N LYS A 120 -8.19 -20.11 24.28
CA LYS A 120 -8.12 -20.18 22.81
C LYS A 120 -6.96 -19.38 22.24
N ILE A 121 -6.31 -18.55 23.05
CA ILE A 121 -5.21 -17.71 22.61
C ILE A 121 -3.91 -18.50 22.72
N TYR A 122 -3.11 -18.39 21.67
CA TYR A 122 -1.75 -18.89 21.56
C TYR A 122 -0.88 -17.75 21.07
N VAL A 123 0.38 -17.70 21.49
CA VAL A 123 1.26 -16.60 21.14
C VAL A 123 2.57 -17.09 20.56
N SER A 124 3.10 -16.35 19.60
CA SER A 124 4.45 -16.51 19.07
C SER A 124 5.40 -15.46 19.64
N VAL A 125 6.71 -15.74 19.67
CA VAL A 125 7.75 -14.81 20.13
C VAL A 125 9.05 -15.06 19.36
N PHE A 126 9.92 -14.06 19.30
CA PHE A 126 11.23 -14.23 18.67
C PHE A 126 12.15 -15.21 19.41
N ALA A 127 12.64 -16.23 18.70
CA ALA A 127 13.49 -17.30 19.25
C ALA A 127 14.95 -16.87 19.49
N GLY A 128 15.38 -15.73 18.95
CA GLY A 128 16.76 -15.27 19.00
C GLY A 128 17.62 -15.86 17.90
N ASP A 129 18.65 -15.11 17.50
CA ASP A 129 19.72 -15.53 16.60
C ASP A 129 21.00 -14.71 16.85
N ASP A 130 21.92 -14.74 15.89
CA ASP A 130 23.22 -14.05 16.00
C ASP A 130 23.11 -12.52 16.03
N ASP A 131 22.02 -11.93 15.51
CA ASP A 131 21.87 -10.46 15.50
C ASP A 131 21.12 -9.94 16.74
N ALA A 132 20.20 -10.74 17.30
CA ALA A 132 19.35 -10.30 18.41
C ALA A 132 19.00 -11.46 19.36
N PRO A 133 18.92 -11.20 20.68
CA PRO A 133 18.61 -12.23 21.65
C PRO A 133 17.17 -12.70 21.55
N LYS A 134 16.91 -13.90 22.07
CA LYS A 134 15.56 -14.42 22.29
C LYS A 134 14.73 -13.47 23.14
N ASP A 135 13.44 -13.31 22.82
CA ASP A 135 12.55 -12.40 23.54
C ASP A 135 12.04 -12.97 24.87
N GLU A 136 12.96 -13.15 25.82
CA GLU A 136 12.68 -13.66 27.16
C GLU A 136 11.79 -12.72 27.99
N GLU A 137 11.72 -11.42 27.63
CA GLU A 137 10.86 -10.46 28.31
C GLU A 137 9.39 -10.71 27.98
N SER A 138 9.04 -10.79 26.68
CA SER A 138 7.68 -11.08 26.24
C SER A 138 7.20 -12.44 26.75
N ILE A 139 8.08 -13.46 26.77
CA ILE A 139 7.77 -14.79 27.33
C ILE A 139 7.31 -14.67 28.80
N ARG A 140 8.06 -13.96 29.64
CA ARG A 140 7.71 -13.83 31.07
C ARG A 140 6.39 -13.09 31.27
N ILE A 141 6.16 -12.02 30.52
CA ILE A 141 4.91 -11.24 30.59
C ILE A 141 3.71 -12.12 30.21
N TRP A 142 3.82 -12.87 29.11
CA TRP A 142 2.77 -13.80 28.69
C TRP A 142 2.49 -14.88 29.74
N GLN A 143 3.54 -15.50 30.31
CA GLN A 143 3.37 -16.50 31.37
C GLN A 143 2.64 -15.95 32.58
N GLU A 144 2.95 -14.71 32.99
CA GLU A 144 2.27 -14.04 34.09
C GLU A 144 0.80 -13.81 33.77
N LEU A 145 0.48 -13.29 32.58
CA LEU A 145 -0.90 -13.03 32.15
C LEU A 145 -1.74 -14.31 32.04
N TYR A 146 -1.20 -15.36 31.45
CA TYR A 146 -1.85 -16.68 31.45
C TYR A 146 -2.05 -17.20 32.87
N GLY A 147 -1.06 -17.04 33.76
CA GLY A 147 -1.15 -17.39 35.17
C GLY A 147 -2.30 -16.67 35.89
N ARG A 148 -2.47 -15.36 35.67
CA ARG A 148 -3.60 -14.57 36.17
C ARG A 148 -4.95 -15.08 35.63
N ALA A 149 -4.97 -15.64 34.42
CA ALA A 149 -6.14 -16.29 33.83
C ALA A 149 -6.32 -17.77 34.23
N GLY A 150 -5.49 -18.31 35.12
CA GLY A 150 -5.55 -19.70 35.57
C GLY A 150 -5.02 -20.71 34.56
N ILE A 151 -4.24 -20.27 33.57
CA ILE A 151 -3.68 -21.09 32.50
C ILE A 151 -2.19 -21.28 32.73
N LYS A 152 -1.73 -22.54 32.77
CA LYS A 152 -0.30 -22.86 32.79
C LYS A 152 0.27 -22.74 31.36
N ALA A 153 0.97 -21.64 31.07
CA ALA A 153 1.60 -21.42 29.78
C ALA A 153 3.06 -21.91 29.76
N THR A 154 3.31 -23.05 29.11
CA THR A 154 4.67 -23.51 28.80
C THR A 154 5.14 -23.00 27.44
N VAL A 155 6.46 -22.95 27.27
CA VAL A 155 7.12 -22.55 26.03
C VAL A 155 7.41 -23.80 25.20
N ALA A 156 7.07 -23.78 23.91
CA ALA A 156 7.33 -24.88 22.98
C ALA A 156 8.83 -25.01 22.66
N ASP A 157 9.25 -26.21 22.26
CA ASP A 157 10.56 -26.40 21.63
C ASP A 157 10.54 -25.75 20.23
N ALA A 158 11.41 -24.77 20.00
CA ALA A 158 11.53 -24.08 18.71
C ALA A 158 11.84 -25.04 17.55
N LYS A 159 12.50 -26.17 17.81
CA LYS A 159 12.81 -27.18 16.79
C LYS A 159 11.64 -28.11 16.50
N LYS A 160 10.63 -28.13 17.38
CA LYS A 160 9.47 -29.01 17.28
C LYS A 160 8.21 -28.28 17.80
N PRO A 161 7.79 -27.20 17.12
CA PRO A 161 6.62 -26.43 17.52
C PRO A 161 5.36 -27.26 17.23
N ASP A 162 4.87 -27.98 18.23
CA ASP A 162 3.69 -28.85 18.12
C ASP A 162 2.70 -28.51 19.24
N ILE A 163 1.43 -28.35 18.90
CA ILE A 163 0.33 -28.21 19.86
C ILE A 163 0.16 -29.40 20.80
N GLY A 164 0.60 -30.61 20.40
CA GLY A 164 0.60 -31.81 21.23
C GLY A 164 1.47 -31.70 22.49
N SER A 165 2.41 -30.75 22.52
CA SER A 165 3.23 -30.44 23.71
C SER A 165 2.44 -29.78 24.86
N GLY A 166 1.25 -29.25 24.58
CA GLY A 166 0.46 -28.45 25.53
C GLY A 166 1.00 -27.02 25.74
N ALA A 167 1.99 -26.60 24.97
CA ALA A 167 2.54 -25.25 25.02
C ALA A 167 1.53 -24.17 24.61
N ARG A 168 1.80 -22.94 25.05
CA ARG A 168 1.01 -21.74 24.72
C ARG A 168 1.83 -20.61 24.10
N ILE A 169 3.15 -20.68 24.27
CA ILE A 169 4.10 -19.68 23.79
C ILE A 169 5.07 -20.40 22.83
N TYR A 170 5.17 -19.93 21.59
CA TYR A 170 5.88 -20.61 20.51
C TYR A 170 7.02 -19.73 19.99
N PRO A 171 8.29 -20.07 20.28
CA PRO A 171 9.42 -19.34 19.73
C PRO A 171 9.62 -19.69 18.24
N TYR A 172 9.70 -18.68 17.37
CA TYR A 172 10.05 -18.83 15.95
C TYR A 172 11.20 -17.90 15.51
N GLY A 173 11.80 -18.17 14.36
CA GLY A 173 12.90 -17.37 13.82
C GLY A 173 12.44 -16.02 13.23
N LYS A 174 13.38 -15.25 12.67
CA LYS A 174 13.10 -13.93 12.10
C LYS A 174 12.06 -13.96 10.97
N GLU A 175 11.94 -15.08 10.27
CA GLU A 175 10.95 -15.26 9.21
C GLU A 175 9.50 -15.24 9.70
N LYS A 176 9.27 -15.45 10.99
CA LYS A 176 7.94 -15.38 11.61
C LYS A 176 7.83 -14.31 12.70
N ASN A 177 8.88 -14.08 13.49
CA ASN A 177 8.83 -13.19 14.64
C ASN A 177 9.83 -12.03 14.59
N TRP A 178 9.94 -11.40 13.43
CA TRP A 178 10.72 -10.19 13.27
C TRP A 178 10.09 -9.30 12.21
N TRP A 179 9.80 -8.06 12.59
CA TRP A 179 9.23 -7.10 11.67
C TRP A 179 10.27 -6.12 11.16
N GLY A 180 10.30 -5.98 9.83
CA GLY A 180 10.91 -4.84 9.14
C GLY A 180 12.41 -4.95 8.79
N PRO A 181 12.96 -3.84 8.26
CA PRO A 181 12.24 -2.60 7.93
C PRO A 181 11.36 -2.73 6.67
N ALA A 182 10.43 -1.79 6.48
CA ALA A 182 9.58 -1.71 5.29
C ALA A 182 10.35 -1.51 3.96
N GLY A 183 11.61 -1.09 4.03
CA GLY A 183 12.50 -0.91 2.89
C GLY A 183 13.87 -1.57 3.08
N GLU A 184 14.92 -1.05 2.45
CA GLU A 184 16.28 -1.57 2.66
C GLU A 184 16.87 -1.18 4.02
N THR A 185 16.40 -0.06 4.58
CA THR A 185 16.80 0.48 5.89
C THR A 185 15.58 1.00 6.64
N GLY A 186 15.67 1.09 7.96
CA GLY A 186 14.57 1.63 8.78
C GLY A 186 14.43 0.97 10.16
N PRO A 187 13.42 1.37 10.94
CA PRO A 187 13.14 0.77 12.24
C PRO A 187 12.62 -0.67 12.06
N CYS A 188 13.02 -1.54 12.98
CA CYS A 188 12.70 -2.96 12.98
C CYS A 188 12.88 -3.55 14.39
N GLY A 189 12.41 -4.77 14.60
CA GLY A 189 12.63 -5.47 15.86
C GLY A 189 11.85 -6.77 15.99
N PRO A 190 12.02 -7.47 17.12
CA PRO A 190 11.25 -8.66 17.43
C PRO A 190 9.78 -8.30 17.63
N ASP A 191 8.92 -9.28 17.48
CA ASP A 191 7.49 -9.11 17.73
C ASP A 191 6.90 -10.32 18.48
N THR A 192 5.64 -10.18 18.88
CA THR A 192 4.83 -11.26 19.42
C THR A 192 3.46 -11.23 18.77
N GLU A 193 3.03 -12.36 18.22
CA GLU A 193 1.76 -12.45 17.50
C GLU A 193 0.76 -13.30 18.28
N MET A 194 -0.51 -12.92 18.22
CA MET A 194 -1.61 -13.54 18.94
C MET A 194 -2.50 -14.31 17.96
N PHE A 195 -2.57 -15.62 18.17
CA PHE A 195 -3.36 -16.56 17.37
C PHE A 195 -4.57 -17.04 18.16
N VAL A 196 -5.70 -17.20 17.48
CA VAL A 196 -6.89 -17.86 18.03
C VAL A 196 -7.05 -19.24 17.42
N ASP A 197 -7.17 -20.26 18.27
CA ASP A 197 -7.58 -21.60 17.84
C ASP A 197 -9.08 -21.59 17.48
N THR A 198 -9.37 -21.74 16.20
CA THR A 198 -10.73 -21.83 15.68
C THR A 198 -11.40 -23.15 16.00
N GLY A 199 -10.63 -24.19 16.35
CA GLY A 199 -11.09 -25.55 16.52
C GLY A 199 -11.24 -26.32 15.20
N GLN A 200 -10.88 -25.73 14.06
CA GLN A 200 -10.83 -26.45 12.78
C GLN A 200 -9.82 -27.61 12.83
N ARG A 201 -10.11 -28.67 12.08
CA ARG A 201 -9.22 -29.83 12.02
C ARG A 201 -7.97 -29.47 11.21
N HIS A 202 -6.79 -29.83 11.74
CA HIS A 202 -5.53 -29.69 11.03
C HIS A 202 -5.54 -30.53 9.74
N ASP A 203 -5.14 -29.92 8.64
CA ASP A 203 -4.90 -30.62 7.38
C ASP A 203 -3.46 -31.18 7.37
N PRO A 204 -3.28 -32.52 7.36
CA PRO A 204 -1.96 -33.15 7.35
C PRO A 204 -1.08 -32.80 6.15
N SER A 205 -1.64 -32.22 5.07
CA SER A 205 -0.88 -31.73 3.93
C SER A 205 0.09 -30.60 4.31
N PHE A 206 -0.21 -29.86 5.39
CA PHE A 206 0.63 -28.80 5.95
C PHE A 206 1.60 -29.30 7.04
N GLY A 207 1.79 -30.62 7.15
CA GLY A 207 2.72 -31.25 8.08
C GLY A 207 2.05 -32.21 9.06
N ALA A 208 2.85 -33.04 9.72
CA ALA A 208 2.34 -34.09 10.62
C ALA A 208 1.69 -33.53 11.90
N ALA A 209 2.15 -32.37 12.37
CA ALA A 209 1.66 -31.71 13.57
C ALA A 209 1.28 -30.25 13.26
N CYS A 210 0.30 -29.74 13.99
CA CYS A 210 -0.19 -28.38 13.85
C CYS A 210 0.53 -27.44 14.84
N HIS A 211 0.58 -26.16 14.51
CA HIS A 211 1.14 -25.10 15.35
C HIS A 211 0.55 -23.72 14.97
N PRO A 212 0.73 -22.69 15.80
CA PRO A 212 0.18 -21.36 15.52
C PRO A 212 0.55 -20.78 14.15
N ALA A 213 1.81 -20.90 13.73
CA ALA A 213 2.27 -20.43 12.42
C ALA A 213 1.94 -21.38 11.23
N CYS A 214 1.01 -22.31 11.39
CA CYS A 214 0.66 -23.30 10.35
C CYS A 214 -0.41 -22.74 9.40
N ASP A 215 -0.23 -22.96 8.10
CA ASP A 215 -1.14 -22.43 7.07
C ASP A 215 -2.43 -23.24 6.87
N CYS A 216 -2.68 -24.27 7.67
CA CYS A 216 -3.87 -25.12 7.56
C CYS A 216 -5.20 -24.41 7.91
N GLY A 217 -5.14 -23.18 8.44
CA GLY A 217 -6.32 -22.36 8.75
C GLY A 217 -6.93 -22.61 10.14
N ARG A 218 -6.39 -23.53 10.93
CA ARG A 218 -6.84 -23.76 12.32
C ARG A 218 -6.52 -22.58 13.23
N PHE A 219 -5.28 -22.08 13.17
CA PHE A 219 -4.84 -20.94 13.96
C PHE A 219 -4.92 -19.69 13.09
N ILE A 220 -5.60 -18.67 13.62
CA ILE A 220 -5.77 -17.40 12.93
C ILE A 220 -5.06 -16.34 13.74
N GLU A 221 -3.98 -15.81 13.19
CA GLU A 221 -3.30 -14.63 13.70
C GLU A 221 -4.25 -13.43 13.60
N ILE A 222 -4.60 -12.83 14.73
CA ILE A 222 -5.52 -11.70 14.78
C ILE A 222 -4.84 -10.38 15.15
N TRP A 223 -3.67 -10.42 15.78
CA TRP A 223 -2.95 -9.24 16.25
C TRP A 223 -1.45 -9.51 16.34
N ASN A 224 -0.63 -8.54 15.95
CA ASN A 224 0.81 -8.53 16.14
C ASN A 224 1.24 -7.28 16.95
N ASP A 225 2.11 -7.47 17.95
CA ASP A 225 2.78 -6.44 18.74
C ASP A 225 4.28 -6.41 18.39
N VAL A 226 4.70 -5.40 17.61
CA VAL A 226 6.07 -5.19 17.14
C VAL A 226 6.84 -4.26 18.06
N PHE A 227 8.01 -4.70 18.49
CA PHE A 227 8.88 -4.00 19.42
C PHE A 227 10.09 -3.40 18.70
N MET A 228 9.89 -2.23 18.08
CA MET A 228 10.94 -1.57 17.32
C MET A 228 12.01 -0.98 18.24
N GLU A 229 13.11 -1.72 18.38
CA GLU A 229 14.28 -1.31 19.16
C GLU A 229 15.59 -1.29 18.36
N TYR A 230 15.54 -1.68 17.08
CA TYR A 230 16.67 -1.68 16.16
C TYR A 230 16.40 -0.88 14.89
N ARG A 231 17.46 -0.39 14.26
CA ARG A 231 17.48 0.16 12.91
C ARG A 231 18.35 -0.74 12.04
N LYS A 232 17.80 -1.25 10.94
CA LYS A 232 18.60 -1.93 9.93
C LYS A 232 19.32 -0.90 9.06
N THR A 233 20.64 -1.02 8.95
CA THR A 233 21.49 -0.18 8.10
C THR A 233 21.56 -0.72 6.68
N ALA A 234 22.05 0.09 5.73
CA ALA A 234 22.21 -0.32 4.33
C ALA A 234 23.19 -1.50 4.18
N GLN A 235 24.08 -1.69 5.14
CA GLN A 235 25.02 -2.82 5.21
C GLN A 235 24.40 -4.08 5.84
N GLY A 236 23.10 -4.03 6.17
CA GLY A 236 22.36 -5.14 6.78
C GLY A 236 22.61 -5.34 8.27
N LYS A 237 23.26 -4.38 8.96
CA LYS A 237 23.49 -4.46 10.41
C LYS A 237 22.29 -3.92 11.20
N PHE A 238 22.07 -4.44 12.39
CA PHE A 238 21.03 -4.00 13.31
C PHE A 238 21.63 -3.15 14.44
N GLU A 239 21.37 -1.86 14.42
CA GLU A 239 21.86 -0.90 15.43
C GLU A 239 20.72 -0.49 16.36
N PRO A 240 20.95 -0.28 17.67
CA PRO A 240 19.89 0.17 18.57
C PRO A 240 19.27 1.52 18.14
N LEU A 241 17.94 1.63 18.21
CA LEU A 241 17.25 2.90 17.98
C LEU A 241 17.47 3.87 19.17
N PRO A 242 17.47 5.21 18.92
CA PRO A 242 17.54 6.21 19.98
C PRO A 242 16.39 6.11 20.99
N GLN A 243 15.23 5.65 20.53
CA GLN A 243 14.06 5.39 21.36
C GLN A 243 13.45 4.04 20.97
N LYS A 244 12.90 3.33 21.96
CA LYS A 244 12.12 2.12 21.72
C LYS A 244 10.69 2.50 21.37
N ASN A 245 10.16 1.92 20.30
CA ASN A 245 8.80 2.18 19.86
C ASN A 245 7.97 0.89 19.88
N VAL A 246 6.66 1.08 19.88
CA VAL A 246 5.69 -0.01 19.70
C VAL A 246 4.88 0.31 18.46
N ASP A 247 4.71 -0.71 17.62
CA ASP A 247 3.75 -0.75 16.53
C ASP A 247 2.87 -1.98 16.73
N THR A 248 1.57 -1.84 16.57
CA THR A 248 0.67 -2.99 16.63
C THR A 248 -0.27 -3.00 15.44
N GLY A 249 -0.75 -4.19 15.08
CA GLY A 249 -1.72 -4.37 14.01
C GLY A 249 -2.68 -5.51 14.29
N LEU A 250 -3.92 -5.18 14.64
CA LEU A 250 -5.05 -6.11 14.75
C LEU A 250 -5.85 -6.11 13.44
N GLY A 251 -5.96 -7.25 12.79
CA GLY A 251 -6.73 -7.41 11.55
C GLY A 251 -8.23 -7.44 11.81
N LEU A 252 -8.96 -6.40 11.37
CA LEU A 252 -10.39 -6.27 11.66
C LEU A 252 -11.20 -7.46 11.14
N GLU A 253 -10.96 -7.85 9.89
CA GLU A 253 -11.66 -8.93 9.21
C GLU A 253 -11.50 -10.26 9.93
N ARG A 254 -10.27 -10.57 10.37
CA ARG A 254 -9.97 -11.79 11.13
C ARG A 254 -10.59 -11.75 12.52
N ALA A 255 -10.54 -10.62 13.22
CA ALA A 255 -11.19 -10.45 14.52
C ALA A 255 -12.72 -10.60 14.41
N ALA A 256 -13.34 -10.02 13.37
CA ALA A 256 -14.77 -10.15 13.09
C ALA A 256 -15.16 -11.61 12.83
N MET A 257 -14.36 -12.34 12.06
CA MET A 257 -14.55 -13.79 11.82
C MET A 257 -14.62 -14.57 13.12
N ILE A 258 -13.62 -14.38 14.01
CA ILE A 258 -13.58 -15.05 15.32
C ILE A 258 -14.78 -14.68 16.19
N LEU A 259 -15.09 -13.38 16.32
CA LEU A 259 -16.13 -12.88 17.22
C LEU A 259 -17.56 -13.13 16.74
N GLN A 260 -17.73 -13.40 15.45
CA GLN A 260 -19.00 -13.80 14.85
C GLN A 260 -19.11 -15.32 14.66
N LYS A 261 -18.07 -16.07 15.07
CA LYS A 261 -17.99 -17.53 14.95
C LYS A 261 -18.21 -17.98 13.50
N LYS A 262 -17.58 -17.29 12.56
CA LYS A 262 -17.60 -17.62 11.14
C LYS A 262 -16.38 -18.46 10.77
N GLU A 263 -16.50 -19.25 9.72
CA GLU A 263 -15.41 -20.12 9.22
C GLU A 263 -14.45 -19.35 8.30
N ASP A 264 -14.92 -18.24 7.73
CA ASP A 264 -14.16 -17.35 6.86
C ASP A 264 -14.52 -15.87 7.07
N ILE A 265 -13.62 -14.98 6.65
CA ILE A 265 -13.78 -13.52 6.73
C ILE A 265 -14.94 -13.00 5.86
N PHE A 266 -15.24 -13.68 4.76
CA PHE A 266 -16.25 -13.26 3.79
C PHE A 266 -17.69 -13.47 4.30
N SER A 267 -17.85 -14.33 5.30
CA SER A 267 -19.13 -14.62 5.95
C SER A 267 -19.46 -13.66 7.11
N THR A 268 -18.61 -12.66 7.34
CA THR A 268 -18.80 -11.62 8.36
C THR A 268 -19.68 -10.47 7.85
N ASP A 269 -20.12 -9.60 8.76
CA ASP A 269 -20.86 -8.37 8.42
C ASP A 269 -20.11 -7.45 7.45
N LEU A 270 -18.78 -7.53 7.39
CA LEU A 270 -17.93 -6.71 6.51
C LEU A 270 -18.06 -7.09 5.02
N PHE A 271 -18.52 -8.31 4.73
CA PHE A 271 -18.63 -8.84 3.37
C PHE A 271 -20.01 -9.38 3.03
N ALA A 272 -20.83 -9.76 4.03
CA ALA A 272 -22.12 -10.39 3.80
C ALA A 272 -23.03 -9.58 2.85
N PRO A 273 -23.16 -8.24 2.98
CA PRO A 273 -23.98 -7.47 2.02
C PRO A 273 -23.42 -7.48 0.59
N ILE A 274 -22.09 -7.51 0.43
CA ILE A 274 -21.41 -7.60 -0.87
C ILE A 274 -21.69 -8.98 -1.49
N LEU A 275 -21.51 -10.06 -0.73
CA LEU A 275 -21.79 -11.42 -1.18
C LEU A 275 -23.28 -11.64 -1.50
N ASP A 276 -24.18 -11.10 -0.69
CA ASP A 276 -25.62 -11.19 -0.93
C ASP A 276 -26.01 -10.52 -2.24
N TRP A 277 -25.40 -9.37 -2.55
CA TRP A 277 -25.57 -8.72 -3.84
C TRP A 277 -25.04 -9.59 -4.99
N ILE A 278 -23.82 -10.13 -4.85
CA ILE A 278 -23.19 -10.97 -5.87
C ILE A 278 -24.07 -12.19 -6.17
N LYS A 279 -24.50 -12.92 -5.14
CA LYS A 279 -25.33 -14.12 -5.27
C LYS A 279 -26.69 -13.85 -5.92
N LYS A 280 -27.28 -12.68 -5.69
CA LYS A 280 -28.54 -12.27 -6.34
C LYS A 280 -28.36 -11.93 -7.82
N ALA A 281 -27.22 -11.35 -8.19
CA ALA A 281 -26.92 -10.99 -9.57
C ALA A 281 -26.37 -12.16 -10.39
N ALA A 282 -25.73 -13.14 -9.73
CA ALA A 282 -25.02 -14.24 -10.37
C ALA A 282 -25.99 -15.27 -10.96
N LYS A 283 -25.55 -15.92 -12.05
CA LYS A 283 -26.28 -17.03 -12.69
C LYS A 283 -25.72 -18.38 -12.31
N ASN A 284 -24.44 -18.42 -11.95
CA ASN A 284 -23.73 -19.59 -11.47
C ASN A 284 -23.26 -19.30 -10.04
N SER A 285 -23.13 -20.35 -9.22
CA SER A 285 -22.51 -20.23 -7.91
C SER A 285 -21.14 -20.88 -7.92
N ASP A 286 -20.16 -20.15 -7.42
CA ASP A 286 -18.80 -20.58 -7.16
C ASP A 286 -18.31 -19.75 -5.97
N ALA A 287 -18.24 -20.38 -4.80
CA ALA A 287 -17.92 -19.69 -3.56
C ALA A 287 -16.55 -18.99 -3.62
N ARG A 288 -15.55 -19.57 -4.31
CA ARG A 288 -14.23 -18.95 -4.42
C ARG A 288 -14.30 -17.73 -5.34
N ALA A 289 -14.98 -17.83 -6.48
CA ALA A 289 -15.18 -16.71 -7.39
C ALA A 289 -15.99 -15.57 -6.74
N GLU A 290 -17.04 -15.90 -5.99
CA GLU A 290 -17.86 -14.93 -5.23
C GLU A 290 -16.99 -14.12 -4.25
N ARG A 291 -16.14 -14.80 -3.49
CA ARG A 291 -15.21 -14.18 -2.52
C ARG A 291 -14.17 -13.29 -3.20
N ILE A 292 -13.56 -13.75 -4.30
CA ILE A 292 -12.57 -12.97 -5.04
C ILE A 292 -13.20 -11.70 -5.62
N VAL A 293 -14.40 -11.79 -6.20
CA VAL A 293 -15.11 -10.61 -6.71
C VAL A 293 -15.44 -9.64 -5.57
N ALA A 294 -15.91 -10.14 -4.43
CA ALA A 294 -16.23 -9.32 -3.28
C ALA A 294 -15.02 -8.53 -2.76
N ASP A 295 -13.89 -9.20 -2.55
CA ASP A 295 -12.64 -8.55 -2.13
C ASP A 295 -12.16 -7.54 -3.17
N HIS A 296 -11.96 -7.98 -4.41
CA HIS A 296 -11.29 -7.15 -5.40
C HIS A 296 -12.10 -5.91 -5.78
N VAL A 297 -13.44 -6.00 -5.80
CA VAL A 297 -14.27 -4.80 -6.03
C VAL A 297 -14.24 -3.87 -4.83
N ARG A 298 -14.27 -4.39 -3.59
CA ARG A 298 -14.06 -3.59 -2.36
C ARG A 298 -12.73 -2.85 -2.43
N THR A 299 -11.65 -3.54 -2.74
CA THR A 299 -10.30 -2.96 -2.89
C THR A 299 -10.26 -1.88 -3.97
N ALA A 300 -10.82 -2.16 -5.15
CA ALA A 300 -10.85 -1.21 -6.25
C ALA A 300 -11.61 0.08 -5.89
N VAL A 301 -12.73 -0.04 -5.17
CA VAL A 301 -13.51 1.12 -4.68
C VAL A 301 -12.67 2.01 -3.77
N PHE A 302 -11.97 1.42 -2.79
CA PHE A 302 -11.11 2.18 -1.88
C PHE A 302 -9.92 2.83 -2.58
N MET A 303 -9.26 2.11 -3.50
CA MET A 303 -8.15 2.68 -4.30
C MET A 303 -8.61 3.85 -5.17
N LEU A 304 -9.79 3.76 -5.79
CA LEU A 304 -10.38 4.83 -6.62
C LEU A 304 -10.75 6.06 -5.78
N ALA A 305 -11.28 5.84 -4.57
CA ALA A 305 -11.57 6.91 -3.62
C ALA A 305 -10.31 7.67 -3.20
N ASP A 306 -9.21 6.96 -2.93
CA ASP A 306 -7.90 7.54 -2.61
C ASP A 306 -7.15 8.07 -3.86
N GLY A 307 -7.84 8.20 -4.99
CA GLY A 307 -7.37 8.93 -6.17
C GLY A 307 -6.55 8.12 -7.16
N VAL A 308 -6.37 6.81 -6.94
CA VAL A 308 -5.72 5.91 -7.92
C VAL A 308 -6.62 5.76 -9.14
N VAL A 309 -6.06 5.78 -10.33
CA VAL A 309 -6.79 5.55 -11.58
C VAL A 309 -6.15 4.42 -12.39
N PRO A 310 -6.91 3.60 -13.15
CA PRO A 310 -6.34 2.51 -13.93
C PRO A 310 -5.35 3.00 -15.01
N THR A 311 -4.08 2.58 -14.92
CA THR A 311 -3.03 2.90 -15.91
C THR A 311 -2.18 1.65 -16.23
N ASN A 312 -1.14 1.80 -17.05
CA ASN A 312 -0.23 0.70 -17.39
C ASN A 312 0.97 0.60 -16.44
N LEU A 313 1.11 1.51 -15.46
CA LEU A 313 2.29 1.62 -14.61
C LEU A 313 1.90 1.78 -13.13
N ASP A 314 2.83 1.39 -12.25
CA ASP A 314 2.79 1.63 -10.81
C ASP A 314 1.43 1.26 -10.17
N ARG A 315 0.90 2.14 -9.32
CA ARG A 315 -0.39 1.98 -8.60
C ARG A 315 -1.56 1.74 -9.56
N GLY A 316 -1.56 2.41 -10.70
CA GLY A 316 -2.64 2.28 -11.69
C GLY A 316 -2.63 0.93 -12.40
N TYR A 317 -1.46 0.31 -12.57
CA TYR A 317 -1.35 -1.07 -13.05
C TYR A 317 -1.90 -2.06 -12.02
N ILE A 318 -1.62 -1.85 -10.72
CA ILE A 318 -2.16 -2.69 -9.64
C ILE A 318 -3.69 -2.61 -9.58
N LEU A 319 -4.26 -1.39 -9.58
CA LEU A 319 -5.72 -1.20 -9.61
C LEU A 319 -6.34 -1.91 -10.81
N ARG A 320 -5.71 -1.78 -11.98
CA ARG A 320 -6.13 -2.48 -13.18
C ARG A 320 -6.09 -4.00 -12.99
N ARG A 321 -5.03 -4.57 -12.43
CA ARG A 321 -4.92 -6.02 -12.17
C ARG A 321 -6.08 -6.52 -11.31
N ILE A 322 -6.40 -5.80 -10.23
CA ILE A 322 -7.51 -6.11 -9.32
C ILE A 322 -8.85 -6.07 -10.06
N ILE A 323 -9.16 -4.98 -10.76
CA ILE A 323 -10.41 -4.85 -11.53
C ILE A 323 -10.54 -5.97 -12.56
N ARG A 324 -9.48 -6.28 -13.30
CA ARG A 324 -9.51 -7.29 -14.37
C ARG A 324 -9.72 -8.70 -13.83
N ARG A 325 -9.10 -9.03 -12.69
CA ARG A 325 -9.30 -10.31 -12.01
C ARG A 325 -10.74 -10.42 -11.47
N ALA A 326 -11.29 -9.34 -10.92
CA ALA A 326 -12.72 -9.29 -10.57
C ALA A 326 -13.64 -9.51 -11.79
N VAL A 327 -13.37 -8.86 -12.93
CA VAL A 327 -14.16 -9.05 -14.18
C VAL A 327 -14.11 -10.50 -14.66
N ARG A 328 -12.95 -11.15 -14.61
CA ARG A 328 -12.82 -12.57 -14.98
C ARG A 328 -13.66 -13.47 -14.08
N TYR A 329 -13.49 -13.39 -12.76
CA TYR A 329 -14.25 -14.22 -11.85
C TYR A 329 -15.75 -13.88 -11.89
N GLY A 330 -16.10 -12.61 -12.14
CA GLY A 330 -17.47 -12.19 -12.43
C GLY A 330 -18.07 -12.91 -13.65
N ARG A 331 -17.29 -13.14 -14.71
CA ARG A 331 -17.75 -13.96 -15.86
C ARG A 331 -18.03 -15.41 -15.48
N ASN A 332 -17.23 -16.02 -14.60
CA ASN A 332 -17.50 -17.38 -14.11
C ASN A 332 -18.86 -17.45 -13.41
N LEU A 333 -19.22 -16.38 -12.69
CA LEU A 333 -20.53 -16.21 -12.05
C LEU A 333 -21.65 -15.82 -13.03
N GLY A 334 -21.34 -15.59 -14.30
CA GLY A 334 -22.30 -15.27 -15.35
C GLY A 334 -22.64 -13.77 -15.49
N PHE A 335 -21.83 -12.89 -14.88
CA PHE A 335 -21.97 -11.44 -15.03
C PHE A 335 -21.67 -10.98 -16.46
N LYS A 336 -22.42 -9.96 -16.89
CA LYS A 336 -22.17 -9.21 -18.13
C LYS A 336 -21.36 -7.95 -17.85
N SER A 337 -20.84 -7.35 -18.91
CA SER A 337 -20.13 -6.08 -18.83
C SER A 337 -20.95 -5.00 -18.10
N LEU A 338 -20.26 -4.28 -17.21
CA LEU A 338 -20.73 -3.17 -16.38
C LEU A 338 -21.56 -3.58 -15.16
N GLU A 339 -21.78 -4.87 -14.93
CA GLU A 339 -22.56 -5.34 -13.78
C GLU A 339 -21.78 -5.19 -12.46
N LEU A 340 -20.45 -5.31 -12.47
CA LEU A 340 -19.64 -5.13 -11.24
C LEU A 340 -19.77 -3.73 -10.62
N ALA A 341 -20.08 -2.71 -11.42
CA ALA A 341 -20.34 -1.37 -10.92
C ALA A 341 -21.54 -1.29 -9.95
N GLY A 342 -22.43 -2.29 -9.97
CA GLY A 342 -23.54 -2.41 -9.02
C GLY A 342 -23.11 -2.69 -7.58
N LEU A 343 -21.86 -3.12 -7.35
CA LEU A 343 -21.28 -3.30 -6.01
C LEU A 343 -20.79 -2.01 -5.37
N VAL A 344 -20.52 -0.96 -6.16
CA VAL A 344 -20.00 0.31 -5.63
C VAL A 344 -20.94 0.93 -4.59
N PRO A 345 -22.27 1.04 -4.83
CA PRO A 345 -23.18 1.54 -3.80
C PRO A 345 -23.21 0.69 -2.53
N VAL A 346 -23.08 -0.64 -2.65
CA VAL A 346 -23.07 -1.56 -1.50
C VAL A 346 -21.84 -1.31 -0.62
N VAL A 347 -20.67 -1.13 -1.24
CA VAL A 347 -19.43 -0.82 -0.51
C VAL A 347 -19.53 0.58 0.13
N ILE A 348 -20.08 1.57 -0.57
CA ILE A 348 -20.29 2.92 -0.01
C ILE A 348 -21.26 2.88 1.18
N GLU A 349 -22.33 2.08 1.12
CA GLU A 349 -23.28 1.96 2.23
C GLU A 349 -22.64 1.31 3.46
N LEU A 350 -21.80 0.29 3.26
CA LEU A 350 -21.09 -0.39 4.34
C LEU A 350 -20.06 0.49 5.06
N TYR A 351 -19.39 1.38 4.32
CA TYR A 351 -18.18 2.06 4.78
C TYR A 351 -18.29 3.59 4.82
N GLY A 352 -19.31 4.19 4.22
CA GLY A 352 -19.42 5.65 4.03
C GLY A 352 -19.49 6.45 5.33
N ASP A 353 -19.99 5.86 6.41
CA ASP A 353 -20.00 6.49 7.74
C ASP A 353 -18.58 6.61 8.33
N VAL A 354 -17.69 5.69 7.99
CA VAL A 354 -16.30 5.65 8.47
C VAL A 354 -15.37 6.41 7.51
N TYR A 355 -15.65 6.30 6.20
CA TYR A 355 -14.86 6.86 5.11
C TYR A 355 -15.74 7.72 4.19
N PRO A 356 -16.06 8.97 4.58
CA PRO A 356 -16.96 9.85 3.82
C PRO A 356 -16.49 10.13 2.39
N GLU A 357 -15.18 9.99 2.12
CA GLU A 357 -14.60 10.13 0.79
C GLU A 357 -15.16 9.13 -0.23
N LEU A 358 -15.64 7.96 0.22
CA LEU A 358 -16.31 6.99 -0.63
C LEU A 358 -17.60 7.55 -1.23
N ALA A 359 -18.39 8.25 -0.40
CA ALA A 359 -19.63 8.87 -0.83
C ALA A 359 -19.38 10.10 -1.69
N SER A 360 -18.41 10.96 -1.31
CA SER A 360 -18.08 12.16 -2.07
C SER A 360 -17.51 11.86 -3.46
N GLN A 361 -16.80 10.74 -3.63
CA GLN A 361 -16.20 10.32 -4.89
C GLN A 361 -17.04 9.31 -5.68
N ARG A 362 -18.29 9.03 -5.27
CA ARG A 362 -19.16 7.99 -5.84
C ARG A 362 -19.18 7.96 -7.37
N GLU A 363 -19.43 9.12 -8.00
CA GLU A 363 -19.52 9.21 -9.46
C GLU A 363 -18.18 8.91 -10.15
N LYS A 364 -17.08 9.40 -9.57
CA LYS A 364 -15.73 9.13 -10.09
C LYS A 364 -15.39 7.64 -10.00
N ILE A 365 -15.67 7.01 -8.87
CA ILE A 365 -15.45 5.57 -8.63
C ILE A 365 -16.24 4.74 -9.66
N LEU A 366 -17.55 5.02 -9.79
CA LEU A 366 -18.41 4.35 -10.76
C LEU A 366 -17.90 4.49 -12.20
N ASN A 367 -17.52 5.71 -12.60
CA ASN A 367 -17.11 5.98 -13.97
C ASN A 367 -15.78 5.31 -14.33
N GLU A 368 -14.76 5.38 -13.48
CA GLU A 368 -13.46 4.74 -13.76
C GLU A 368 -13.56 3.21 -13.70
N LEU A 369 -14.34 2.63 -12.79
CA LEU A 369 -14.58 1.18 -12.74
C LEU A 369 -15.28 0.69 -14.03
N LYS A 370 -16.38 1.34 -14.43
CA LYS A 370 -17.11 1.02 -15.67
C LYS A 370 -16.23 1.14 -16.90
N LYS A 371 -15.39 2.17 -16.95
CA LYS A 371 -14.47 2.43 -18.06
C LYS A 371 -13.43 1.32 -18.20
N GLU A 372 -12.77 0.90 -17.13
CA GLU A 372 -11.81 -0.20 -17.18
C GLU A 372 -12.49 -1.55 -17.45
N GLU A 373 -13.66 -1.80 -16.86
CA GLU A 373 -14.45 -3.01 -17.12
C GLU A 373 -14.83 -3.13 -18.60
N LYS A 374 -15.41 -2.07 -19.20
CA LYS A 374 -15.76 -2.04 -20.62
C LYS A 374 -14.55 -2.26 -21.52
N LYS A 375 -13.44 -1.60 -21.19
CA LYS A 375 -12.18 -1.73 -21.92
C LYS A 375 -11.66 -3.17 -21.85
N PHE A 376 -11.68 -3.76 -20.67
CA PHE A 376 -11.13 -5.08 -20.45
C PHE A 376 -12.02 -6.19 -21.03
N GLU A 377 -13.34 -6.06 -21.01
CA GLU A 377 -14.26 -7.07 -21.55
C GLU A 377 -13.99 -7.40 -23.03
N GLN A 378 -13.65 -6.37 -23.82
CA GLN A 378 -13.28 -6.51 -25.23
C GLN A 378 -11.94 -7.27 -25.42
N THR A 379 -11.01 -7.06 -24.51
CA THR A 379 -9.72 -7.75 -24.45
C THR A 379 -9.91 -9.20 -23.99
N LEU A 380 -10.63 -9.40 -22.89
CA LEU A 380 -10.89 -10.68 -22.23
C LEU A 380 -11.56 -11.68 -23.19
N SER A 381 -12.57 -11.23 -23.95
CA SER A 381 -13.25 -12.09 -24.94
C SER A 381 -12.31 -12.63 -26.01
N ARG A 382 -11.37 -11.81 -26.48
CA ARG A 382 -10.41 -12.21 -27.52
C ARG A 382 -9.27 -13.05 -26.94
N GLY A 383 -8.75 -12.63 -25.80
CA GLY A 383 -7.68 -13.33 -25.09
C GLY A 383 -8.07 -14.73 -24.63
N LEU A 384 -9.28 -14.91 -24.08
CA LEU A 384 -9.78 -16.23 -23.67
C LEU A 384 -9.90 -17.19 -24.86
N ARG A 385 -10.44 -16.75 -26.00
CA ARG A 385 -10.54 -17.62 -27.20
C ARG A 385 -9.17 -18.08 -27.67
N GLU A 386 -8.19 -17.19 -27.67
CA GLU A 386 -6.83 -17.54 -28.08
C GLU A 386 -6.14 -18.43 -27.04
N PHE A 387 -6.36 -18.17 -25.75
CA PHE A 387 -5.86 -19.03 -24.67
C PHE A 387 -6.41 -20.45 -24.81
N GLU A 388 -7.72 -20.61 -25.07
CA GLU A 388 -8.32 -21.93 -25.29
C GLU A 388 -7.69 -22.64 -26.48
N ARG A 389 -7.54 -21.92 -27.61
CA ARG A 389 -6.90 -22.47 -28.81
C ARG A 389 -5.48 -22.96 -28.52
N LEU A 390 -4.69 -22.18 -27.79
CA LEU A 390 -3.33 -22.55 -27.39
C LEU A 390 -3.36 -23.78 -26.47
N ALA A 391 -4.22 -23.77 -25.45
CA ALA A 391 -4.34 -24.84 -24.46
C ALA A 391 -4.82 -26.18 -25.05
N GLU A 392 -5.64 -26.14 -26.10
CA GLU A 392 -6.09 -27.32 -26.88
C GLU A 392 -5.03 -27.81 -27.87
N SER A 393 -4.25 -26.90 -28.48
CA SER A 393 -3.23 -27.23 -29.48
C SER A 393 -1.94 -27.79 -28.87
N SER A 394 -1.64 -27.48 -27.62
CA SER A 394 -0.50 -28.04 -26.89
C SER A 394 -0.78 -29.49 -26.51
N SER A 395 -0.19 -30.43 -27.26
CA SER A 395 -0.24 -31.86 -26.96
C SER A 395 0.29 -32.14 -25.54
N ALA A 396 -0.60 -32.42 -24.59
CA ALA A 396 -0.43 -33.17 -23.34
C ALA A 396 0.83 -32.98 -22.45
N THR A 397 1.70 -31.99 -22.63
CA THR A 397 2.88 -31.76 -21.76
C THR A 397 2.93 -30.34 -21.16
N GLU A 398 2.50 -30.30 -19.90
CA GLU A 398 2.88 -29.51 -18.71
C GLU A 398 2.98 -27.97 -18.68
N ILE A 399 3.34 -27.21 -19.74
CA ILE A 399 3.61 -25.76 -19.58
C ILE A 399 3.23 -24.94 -20.83
N ILE A 400 2.56 -23.79 -20.66
CA ILE A 400 2.39 -22.80 -21.74
C ILE A 400 3.72 -22.07 -21.95
N SER A 401 4.22 -22.05 -23.20
CA SER A 401 5.48 -21.38 -23.52
C SER A 401 5.44 -19.88 -23.20
N GLY A 402 6.58 -19.32 -22.81
CA GLY A 402 6.69 -17.89 -22.53
C GLY A 402 6.46 -17.06 -23.78
N LYS A 403 6.77 -17.61 -24.96
CA LYS A 403 6.47 -17.00 -26.26
C LYS A 403 4.96 -16.90 -26.52
N ASP A 404 4.19 -17.95 -26.22
CA ASP A 404 2.74 -17.94 -26.40
C ASP A 404 2.05 -17.04 -25.37
N ALA A 405 2.49 -17.08 -24.11
CA ALA A 405 2.06 -16.13 -23.09
C ALA A 405 2.38 -14.68 -23.49
N PHE A 406 3.56 -14.44 -24.08
CA PHE A 406 3.93 -13.11 -24.57
C PHE A 406 3.09 -12.69 -25.79
N ASN A 407 2.73 -13.61 -26.67
CA ASN A 407 1.79 -13.36 -27.78
C ASN A 407 0.39 -12.98 -27.27
N LEU A 408 -0.12 -13.69 -26.26
CA LEU A 408 -1.38 -13.35 -25.57
C LEU A 408 -1.33 -11.92 -25.01
N PHE A 409 -0.21 -11.56 -24.37
CA PHE A 409 0.01 -10.23 -23.83
C PHE A 409 0.09 -9.14 -24.91
N GLN A 410 0.97 -9.28 -25.90
CA GLN A 410 1.26 -8.22 -26.87
C GLN A 410 0.14 -8.04 -27.90
N SER A 411 -0.45 -9.14 -28.40
CA SER A 411 -1.37 -9.12 -29.53
C SER A 411 -2.82 -8.97 -29.09
N TYR A 412 -3.15 -9.54 -27.93
CA TYR A 412 -4.53 -9.61 -27.43
C TYR A 412 -4.74 -8.77 -26.17
N GLY A 413 -3.69 -8.20 -25.58
CA GLY A 413 -3.73 -7.44 -24.33
C GLY A 413 -4.05 -8.29 -23.11
N PHE A 414 -3.87 -9.61 -23.22
CA PHE A 414 -4.23 -10.60 -22.21
C PHE A 414 -3.09 -10.75 -21.19
N PRO A 415 -3.28 -10.32 -19.93
CA PRO A 415 -2.18 -10.23 -18.96
C PRO A 415 -1.52 -11.58 -18.67
N LEU A 416 -0.21 -11.57 -18.36
CA LEU A 416 0.54 -12.77 -17.98
C LEU A 416 -0.10 -13.43 -16.75
N GLU A 417 -0.51 -12.62 -15.77
CA GLU A 417 -1.04 -13.10 -14.49
C GLU A 417 -2.32 -13.92 -14.70
N MET A 418 -3.16 -13.51 -15.67
CA MET A 418 -4.37 -14.23 -16.03
C MET A 418 -4.06 -15.51 -16.80
N THR A 419 -3.03 -15.48 -17.65
CA THR A 419 -2.54 -16.67 -18.36
C THR A 419 -2.00 -17.70 -17.38
N ALA A 420 -1.19 -17.27 -16.41
CA ALA A 420 -0.66 -18.12 -15.33
C ALA A 420 -1.78 -18.70 -14.48
N GLU A 421 -2.76 -17.89 -14.09
CA GLU A 421 -3.89 -18.32 -13.28
C GLU A 421 -4.80 -19.32 -14.03
N LEU A 422 -5.14 -19.09 -15.30
CA LEU A 422 -5.90 -20.07 -16.11
C LEU A 422 -5.11 -21.37 -16.35
N SER A 423 -3.79 -21.27 -16.49
CA SER A 423 -2.93 -22.45 -16.66
C SER A 423 -2.92 -23.29 -15.39
N ARG A 424 -2.78 -22.66 -14.22
CA ARG A 424 -2.79 -23.33 -12.90
C ARG A 424 -4.11 -24.06 -12.66
N GLU A 425 -5.25 -23.47 -13.03
CA GLU A 425 -6.57 -24.12 -12.96
C GLU A 425 -6.66 -25.41 -13.80
N ARG A 426 -5.79 -25.57 -14.80
CA ARG A 426 -5.66 -26.79 -15.62
C ARG A 426 -4.54 -27.71 -15.17
N GLY A 427 -3.93 -27.46 -14.01
CA GLY A 427 -2.77 -28.19 -13.53
C GLY A 427 -1.50 -27.97 -14.37
N ARG A 428 -1.41 -26.82 -15.06
CA ARG A 428 -0.28 -26.46 -15.95
C ARG A 428 0.44 -25.21 -15.46
N GLY A 429 1.72 -25.09 -15.81
CA GLY A 429 2.51 -23.89 -15.57
C GLY A 429 2.53 -22.93 -16.77
N VAL A 430 3.17 -21.78 -16.59
CA VAL A 430 3.62 -20.88 -17.67
C VAL A 430 5.12 -20.68 -17.52
N ASP A 431 5.86 -20.67 -18.62
CA ASP A 431 7.27 -20.29 -18.60
C ASP A 431 7.40 -18.76 -18.49
N GLU A 432 7.29 -18.26 -17.25
CA GLU A 432 7.42 -16.84 -16.96
C GLU A 432 8.82 -16.29 -17.28
N LYS A 433 9.87 -17.12 -17.14
CA LYS A 433 11.24 -16.70 -17.45
C LYS A 433 11.38 -16.39 -18.94
N GLU A 434 10.87 -17.28 -19.79
CA GLU A 434 10.84 -17.06 -21.22
C GLU A 434 9.90 -15.89 -21.59
N PHE A 435 8.76 -15.71 -20.90
CA PHE A 435 7.90 -14.54 -21.11
C PHE A 435 8.68 -13.25 -20.88
N TRP A 436 9.35 -13.11 -19.74
CA TRP A 436 10.09 -11.90 -19.40
C TRP A 436 11.25 -11.66 -20.35
N LYS A 437 11.93 -12.71 -20.80
CA LYS A 437 12.93 -12.60 -21.87
C LYS A 437 12.34 -12.03 -23.15
N ASN A 438 11.21 -12.56 -23.64
CA ASN A 438 10.54 -12.05 -24.84
C ASN A 438 10.03 -10.61 -24.64
N PHE A 439 9.52 -10.30 -23.45
CA PHE A 439 9.09 -8.96 -23.08
C PHE A 439 10.25 -7.98 -23.05
N GLU A 440 11.39 -8.35 -22.49
CA GLU A 440 12.63 -7.57 -22.49
C GLU A 440 13.20 -7.39 -23.91
N GLU A 441 13.17 -8.41 -24.76
CA GLU A 441 13.57 -8.31 -26.16
C GLU A 441 12.65 -7.36 -26.94
N HIS A 442 11.33 -7.42 -26.70
CA HIS A 442 10.36 -6.52 -27.30
C HIS A 442 10.47 -5.08 -26.77
N GLN A 443 10.70 -4.93 -25.46
CA GLN A 443 11.04 -3.65 -24.86
C GLN A 443 12.38 -3.15 -25.38
N GLY A 444 13.37 -4.01 -25.60
CA GLY A 444 14.68 -3.69 -26.15
C GLY A 444 14.58 -3.17 -27.57
N LYS A 445 13.73 -3.78 -28.41
CA LYS A 445 13.38 -3.28 -29.74
C LYS A 445 12.64 -1.93 -29.67
N SER A 446 11.78 -1.74 -28.68
CA SER A 446 11.10 -0.47 -28.41
C SER A 446 12.00 0.58 -27.75
N ARG A 447 13.05 0.17 -27.02
CA ARG A 447 14.05 1.00 -26.32
C ARG A 447 15.19 1.42 -27.22
N ALA A 448 15.56 0.60 -28.20
CA ALA A 448 16.36 1.00 -29.35
C ALA A 448 15.66 2.12 -30.15
N ALA A 449 14.33 2.22 -30.04
CA ALA A 449 13.53 3.35 -30.53
C ALA A 449 13.23 4.44 -29.46
N ALA A 450 13.39 4.16 -28.16
CA ALA A 450 13.11 5.09 -27.06
C ALA A 450 13.76 4.65 -25.72
N GLY A 451 14.98 5.12 -25.42
CA GLY A 451 15.76 4.70 -24.24
C GLY A 451 15.06 4.85 -22.88
N VAL A 452 15.32 3.92 -21.95
CA VAL A 452 14.69 3.83 -20.61
C VAL A 452 15.74 3.80 -19.50
N PHE A 453 15.50 4.54 -18.41
CA PHE A 453 16.32 4.57 -17.18
C PHE A 453 15.45 4.50 -15.91
N LYS A 454 16.06 4.03 -14.81
CA LYS A 454 15.53 3.79 -13.46
C LYS A 454 15.38 5.10 -12.65
N GLY A 455 14.39 5.15 -11.75
CA GLY A 455 13.98 6.36 -11.02
C GLY A 455 14.76 6.63 -9.73
N GLY A 456 15.02 7.91 -9.46
CA GLY A 456 15.67 8.42 -8.24
C GLY A 456 14.72 9.24 -7.38
N LEU A 457 14.91 9.16 -6.06
CA LEU A 457 14.62 10.20 -5.05
C LEU A 457 15.32 9.88 -3.69
N ALA A 458 16.40 9.09 -3.71
CA ALA A 458 17.23 8.79 -2.53
C ALA A 458 18.62 9.46 -2.62
N ASP A 459 18.78 10.40 -3.55
CA ASP A 459 20.07 10.94 -3.96
C ASP A 459 20.12 12.44 -3.65
N HIS A 460 21.01 12.84 -2.74
CA HIS A 460 21.23 14.22 -2.29
C HIS A 460 22.43 14.88 -2.98
N THR A 461 22.85 14.37 -4.13
CA THR A 461 23.91 14.97 -4.94
C THR A 461 23.56 16.39 -5.40
N ALA A 462 24.61 17.15 -5.75
CA ALA A 462 24.45 18.53 -6.25
C ALA A 462 23.61 18.57 -7.54
N GLU A 463 23.74 17.55 -8.38
CA GLU A 463 23.01 17.38 -9.63
C GLU A 463 21.50 17.23 -9.38
N VAL A 464 21.10 16.39 -8.43
CA VAL A 464 19.68 16.24 -8.04
C VAL A 464 19.13 17.53 -7.45
N THR A 465 19.93 18.24 -6.65
CA THR A 465 19.55 19.54 -6.04
C THR A 465 19.28 20.61 -7.10
N ARG A 466 20.12 20.68 -8.15
CA ARG A 466 19.91 21.56 -9.31
C ARG A 466 18.63 21.21 -10.07
N LEU A 467 18.43 19.92 -10.37
CA LEU A 467 17.24 19.45 -11.08
C LEU A 467 15.95 19.57 -10.26
N HIS A 468 16.04 19.53 -8.93
CA HIS A 468 14.93 19.83 -8.03
C HIS A 468 14.48 21.27 -8.21
N THR A 469 15.42 22.21 -8.14
CA THR A 469 15.09 23.64 -8.36
C THR A 469 14.60 23.89 -9.78
N ALA A 470 15.19 23.24 -10.78
CA ALA A 470 14.73 23.32 -12.17
C ALA A 470 13.28 22.82 -12.34
N THR A 471 12.85 21.84 -11.54
CA THR A 471 11.47 21.33 -11.57
C THR A 471 10.46 22.41 -11.15
N HIS A 472 10.79 23.21 -10.14
CA HIS A 472 9.95 24.33 -9.70
C HIS A 472 9.86 25.43 -10.75
N LEU A 473 10.99 25.78 -11.36
CA LEU A 473 11.01 26.76 -12.45
C LEU A 473 10.16 26.29 -13.63
N LEU A 474 10.29 25.01 -13.99
CA LEU A 474 9.51 24.40 -15.07
C LEU A 474 8.01 24.40 -14.75
N HIS A 475 7.62 23.99 -13.55
CA HIS A 475 6.21 23.94 -13.14
C HIS A 475 5.56 25.33 -13.26
N ARG A 476 6.24 26.36 -12.76
CA ARG A 476 5.74 27.73 -12.86
C ARG A 476 5.71 28.25 -14.29
N ALA A 477 6.76 27.98 -15.08
CA ALA A 477 6.79 28.37 -16.49
C ALA A 477 5.65 27.72 -17.28
N LEU A 478 5.34 26.44 -17.03
CA LEU A 478 4.21 25.75 -17.66
C LEU A 478 2.87 26.40 -17.30
N LYS A 479 2.66 26.79 -16.04
CA LYS A 479 1.45 27.52 -15.63
C LYS A 479 1.34 28.87 -16.34
N ASN A 480 2.44 29.61 -16.45
CA ASN A 480 2.44 30.93 -17.10
C ASN A 480 2.14 30.85 -18.60
N ILE A 481 2.66 29.83 -19.30
CA ILE A 481 2.50 29.68 -20.76
C ILE A 481 1.21 28.95 -21.13
N LEU A 482 0.85 27.88 -20.41
CA LEU A 482 -0.28 27.02 -20.76
C LEU A 482 -1.56 27.38 -20.00
N GLY A 483 -1.45 28.00 -18.82
CA GLY A 483 -2.56 28.36 -17.94
C GLY A 483 -2.54 27.63 -16.59
N GLU A 484 -3.32 28.16 -15.64
CA GLU A 484 -3.35 27.69 -14.24
C GLU A 484 -3.97 26.29 -14.05
N HIS A 485 -4.59 25.70 -15.08
CA HIS A 485 -5.05 24.30 -15.03
C HIS A 485 -3.91 23.28 -15.03
N VAL A 486 -2.68 23.72 -15.30
CA VAL A 486 -1.47 22.90 -15.16
C VAL A 486 -1.27 22.59 -13.67
N THR A 487 -1.43 21.32 -13.32
CA THR A 487 -1.17 20.79 -11.98
C THR A 487 -0.24 19.61 -12.10
N GLN A 488 0.75 19.51 -11.20
CA GLN A 488 1.65 18.37 -11.15
C GLN A 488 0.86 17.07 -10.90
N LYS A 489 1.13 16.05 -11.73
CA LYS A 489 0.59 14.69 -11.64
C LYS A 489 1.66 13.64 -11.32
N GLY A 490 2.93 14.01 -11.42
CA GLY A 490 4.07 13.18 -11.05
C GLY A 490 5.37 13.91 -11.31
N SER A 491 6.41 13.62 -10.53
CA SER A 491 7.76 14.08 -10.78
C SER A 491 8.75 12.96 -10.50
N ASN A 492 9.87 12.93 -11.21
CA ASN A 492 10.99 12.06 -10.91
C ASN A 492 12.29 12.78 -11.30
N ILE A 493 13.26 12.78 -10.39
CA ILE A 493 14.55 13.44 -10.59
C ILE A 493 15.65 12.40 -10.38
N THR A 494 16.62 12.38 -11.28
CA THR A 494 17.85 11.59 -11.18
C THR A 494 19.04 12.53 -11.36
N ALA A 495 20.28 12.08 -11.12
CA ALA A 495 21.46 12.90 -11.38
C ALA A 495 21.53 13.41 -12.84
N ASP A 496 21.02 12.63 -13.80
CA ASP A 496 21.12 12.99 -15.22
C ASP A 496 19.97 13.86 -15.77
N ARG A 497 18.79 13.88 -15.14
CA ARG A 497 17.58 14.50 -15.72
C ARG A 497 16.42 14.64 -14.73
N LEU A 498 15.45 15.48 -15.10
CA LEU A 498 14.13 15.51 -14.49
C LEU A 498 13.03 15.06 -15.46
N ARG A 499 11.97 14.49 -14.88
CA ARG A 499 10.73 14.09 -15.54
C ARG A 499 9.58 14.73 -14.79
N PHE A 500 8.81 15.58 -15.47
CA PHE A 500 7.69 16.30 -14.89
C PHE A 500 6.39 15.97 -15.64
N ASP A 501 5.42 15.41 -14.93
CA ASP A 501 4.11 15.05 -15.45
C ASP A 501 3.08 16.05 -14.95
N PHE A 502 2.24 16.59 -15.85
CA PHE A 502 1.30 17.65 -15.53
C PHE A 502 -0.03 17.50 -16.27
N SER A 503 -1.10 18.07 -15.70
CA SER A 503 -2.41 18.11 -16.35
C SER A 503 -2.42 19.08 -17.51
N HIS A 504 -2.59 18.56 -18.71
CA HIS A 504 -2.83 19.35 -19.90
C HIS A 504 -3.47 18.44 -20.97
N PRO A 505 -4.66 18.77 -21.50
CA PRO A 505 -5.39 17.87 -22.39
C PRO A 505 -4.80 17.76 -23.80
N GLN A 506 -4.09 18.79 -24.26
CA GLN A 506 -3.59 18.90 -25.62
C GLN A 506 -2.08 18.63 -25.67
N LYS A 507 -1.55 18.41 -26.88
CA LYS A 507 -0.10 18.39 -27.10
C LYS A 507 0.41 19.82 -27.11
N MET A 508 1.50 20.10 -26.40
CA MET A 508 2.15 21.41 -26.48
C MET A 508 2.65 21.66 -27.90
N THR A 509 2.44 22.88 -28.39
CA THR A 509 3.01 23.30 -29.68
C THR A 509 4.53 23.47 -29.56
N PRO A 510 5.29 23.37 -30.66
CA PRO A 510 6.72 23.66 -30.64
C PRO A 510 7.05 25.04 -30.03
N ASP A 511 6.22 26.05 -30.34
CA ASP A 511 6.38 27.40 -29.81
C ASP A 511 6.17 27.44 -28.29
N GLN A 512 5.13 26.77 -27.77
CA GLN A 512 4.91 26.67 -26.32
C GLN A 512 6.08 25.97 -25.60
N ILE A 513 6.66 24.93 -26.20
CA ILE A 513 7.83 24.25 -25.62
C ILE A 513 9.03 25.21 -25.59
N ALA A 514 9.28 25.92 -26.70
CA ALA A 514 10.36 26.89 -26.79
C ALA A 514 10.19 28.06 -25.82
N GLU A 515 8.96 28.57 -25.64
CA GLU A 515 8.65 29.64 -24.69
C GLU A 515 8.87 29.22 -23.24
N VAL A 516 8.45 28.00 -22.87
CA VAL A 516 8.69 27.45 -21.53
C VAL A 516 10.19 27.30 -21.27
N GLU A 517 10.94 26.72 -22.21
CA GLU A 517 12.39 26.58 -22.09
C GLU A 517 13.10 27.95 -21.99
N ALA A 518 12.72 28.91 -22.82
CA ALA A 518 13.27 30.26 -22.80
C ALA A 518 12.95 31.00 -21.48
N MET A 519 11.76 30.79 -20.92
CA MET A 519 11.38 31.38 -19.63
C MET A 519 12.23 30.80 -18.50
N VAL A 520 12.42 29.48 -18.42
CA VAL A 520 13.26 28.86 -17.39
C VAL A 520 14.70 29.35 -17.49
N ASN A 521 15.28 29.37 -18.70
CA ASN A 521 16.65 29.85 -18.91
C ASN A 521 16.83 31.32 -18.57
N ARG A 522 15.84 32.18 -18.84
CA ARG A 522 15.88 33.59 -18.44
C ARG A 522 15.97 33.74 -16.93
N VAL A 523 15.17 32.98 -16.18
CA VAL A 523 15.20 32.99 -14.71
C VAL A 523 16.53 32.45 -14.17
N ILE A 524 17.13 31.47 -14.84
CA ILE A 524 18.48 31.00 -14.51
C ILE A 524 19.52 32.11 -14.74
N GLN A 525 19.45 32.83 -15.87
CA GLN A 525 20.36 33.94 -16.17
C GLN A 525 20.19 35.15 -15.24
N GLU A 526 18.98 35.38 -14.72
CA GLU A 526 18.69 36.43 -13.74
C GLU A 526 19.30 36.16 -12.35
N ASP A 527 19.75 34.93 -12.11
CA ASP A 527 20.41 34.47 -10.88
C ASP A 527 19.64 34.82 -9.59
N LEU A 528 18.34 34.52 -9.61
CA LEU A 528 17.44 34.83 -8.51
C LEU A 528 17.80 34.02 -7.25
N PRO A 529 17.74 34.64 -6.06
CA PRO A 529 17.97 33.92 -4.81
C PRO A 529 16.85 32.91 -4.56
N VAL A 530 17.22 31.78 -3.97
CA VAL A 530 16.33 30.68 -3.60
C VAL A 530 16.46 30.45 -2.10
N ARG A 531 15.35 30.61 -1.38
CA ARG A 531 15.28 30.47 0.08
C ARG A 531 13.98 29.83 0.49
N PHE A 532 13.89 29.29 1.70
CA PHE A 532 12.60 28.88 2.25
C PHE A 532 12.20 29.77 3.42
N GLU A 533 10.89 29.88 3.62
CA GLU A 533 10.29 30.41 4.83
C GLU A 533 9.46 29.30 5.48
N GLU A 534 9.54 29.23 6.80
CA GLU A 534 8.66 28.37 7.59
C GLU A 534 7.40 29.15 7.93
N MET A 535 6.25 28.65 7.48
CA MET A 535 4.97 29.32 7.66
C MET A 535 3.85 28.31 7.89
N THR A 536 2.83 28.70 8.63
CA THR A 536 1.66 27.86 8.83
C THR A 536 0.94 27.61 7.49
N PRO A 537 0.14 26.54 7.36
CA PRO A 537 -0.68 26.28 6.18
C PRO A 537 -1.62 27.43 5.81
N ALA A 538 -2.13 28.14 6.82
CA ALA A 538 -3.00 29.31 6.62
C ALA A 538 -2.22 30.49 6.00
N GLU A 539 -1.01 30.75 6.50
CA GLU A 539 -0.09 31.75 5.94
C GLU A 539 0.36 31.36 4.53
N ALA A 540 0.74 30.10 4.29
CA ALA A 540 1.10 29.60 2.97
C ALA A 540 -0.02 29.75 1.94
N LYS A 541 -1.27 29.52 2.35
CA LYS A 541 -2.44 29.72 1.47
C LYS A 541 -2.67 31.19 1.13
N SER A 542 -2.23 32.11 1.98
CA SER A 542 -2.34 33.56 1.74
C SER A 542 -1.24 34.14 0.86
N THR A 543 -0.15 33.40 0.60
CA THR A 543 1.03 33.90 -0.13
C THR A 543 1.06 33.56 -1.62
N ASP A 544 -0.06 33.08 -2.21
CA ASP A 544 -0.16 32.56 -3.59
C ASP A 544 0.82 31.40 -3.89
N ALA A 545 1.28 30.69 -2.85
CA ALA A 545 2.12 29.53 -3.03
C ALA A 545 1.37 28.42 -3.79
N VAL A 546 2.10 27.69 -4.63
CA VAL A 546 1.62 26.55 -5.41
C VAL A 546 2.02 25.26 -4.68
N GLY A 547 1.07 24.35 -4.54
CA GLY A 547 1.24 23.11 -3.78
C GLY A 547 -0.10 22.39 -3.65
N TYR A 548 -0.10 21.16 -3.17
CA TYR A 548 -1.34 20.47 -2.84
C TYR A 548 -1.93 21.06 -1.54
N PHE A 549 -2.60 22.20 -1.66
CA PHE A 549 -3.27 22.86 -0.53
C PHE A 549 -4.58 22.18 -0.11
N GLN A 550 -5.06 21.19 -0.88
CA GLN A 550 -6.45 20.81 -0.76
C GLN A 550 -6.81 19.83 0.35
N ASP A 551 -5.94 19.03 0.99
CA ASP A 551 -6.47 18.13 2.04
C ASP A 551 -5.53 17.55 3.12
N LYS A 552 -4.37 18.13 3.45
CA LYS A 552 -3.60 17.58 4.60
C LYS A 552 -2.78 18.53 5.46
N TYR A 553 -2.20 19.58 4.89
CA TYR A 553 -1.38 20.47 5.72
C TYR A 553 -2.20 21.40 6.61
N ALA A 554 -3.39 21.82 6.17
CA ALA A 554 -4.29 22.66 6.98
C ALA A 554 -4.76 22.01 8.29
N GLN A 555 -4.68 20.67 8.41
CA GLN A 555 -5.09 19.93 9.62
C GLN A 555 -3.92 19.58 10.56
N LEU A 556 -2.66 19.78 10.13
CA LEU A 556 -1.47 19.27 10.85
C LEU A 556 -0.81 20.26 11.83
N GLY A 557 -1.30 21.50 11.93
CA GLY A 557 -0.90 22.43 13.00
C GLY A 557 0.60 22.77 13.12
N GLY A 558 1.42 22.49 12.09
CA GLY A 558 2.87 22.77 12.06
C GLY A 558 3.29 23.69 10.92
N ASN A 559 4.49 24.27 11.01
CA ASN A 559 5.06 25.13 9.98
C ASN A 559 5.50 24.31 8.75
N LEU A 560 5.17 24.79 7.56
CA LEU A 560 5.55 24.27 6.25
C LEU A 560 6.75 25.05 5.72
N LYS A 561 7.67 24.37 5.03
CA LYS A 561 8.70 25.04 4.23
C LYS A 561 8.12 25.44 2.88
N VAL A 562 8.01 26.74 2.65
CA VAL A 562 7.66 27.31 1.34
C VAL A 562 8.93 27.85 0.71
N TYR A 563 9.36 27.23 -0.38
CA TYR A 563 10.50 27.68 -1.15
C TYR A 563 10.08 28.83 -2.06
N LEU A 564 10.84 29.91 -1.98
CA LEU A 564 10.67 31.16 -2.69
C LEU A 564 11.85 31.33 -3.65
N VAL A 565 11.53 31.50 -4.93
CA VAL A 565 12.50 31.84 -5.97
C VAL A 565 12.29 33.30 -6.35
N GLY A 566 13.25 34.17 -6.04
CA GLY A 566 13.16 35.62 -6.22
C GLY A 566 13.17 36.39 -4.90
N ASN A 567 12.86 37.69 -4.96
CA ASN A 567 12.87 38.57 -3.79
C ASN A 567 11.78 39.65 -3.89
N GLU A 568 11.51 40.35 -2.78
CA GLU A 568 10.45 41.35 -2.72
C GLU A 568 10.63 42.52 -3.69
N GLN A 569 11.88 42.86 -4.03
CA GLN A 569 12.18 43.99 -4.92
C GLN A 569 11.84 43.69 -6.39
N ARG A 570 11.98 42.43 -6.81
CA ARG A 570 11.75 41.97 -8.20
C ARG A 570 10.50 41.11 -8.36
N GLY A 571 9.85 40.76 -7.26
CA GLY A 571 8.80 39.76 -7.21
C GLY A 571 9.36 38.33 -7.12
N TYR A 572 8.48 37.40 -6.74
CA TYR A 572 8.79 35.98 -6.69
C TYR A 572 8.34 35.31 -7.98
N PHE A 573 9.26 34.58 -8.63
CA PHE A 573 8.93 33.79 -9.81
C PHE A 573 8.08 32.59 -9.42
N SER A 574 8.59 31.76 -8.50
CA SER A 574 7.88 30.61 -7.92
C SER A 574 7.83 30.69 -6.40
N LYS A 575 6.73 30.18 -5.84
CA LYS A 575 6.51 29.95 -4.41
C LYS A 575 5.88 28.57 -4.28
N GLU A 576 6.59 27.59 -3.74
CA GLU A 576 6.11 26.21 -3.72
C GLU A 576 6.39 25.53 -2.37
N ILE A 577 5.42 24.75 -1.87
CA ILE A 577 5.63 23.91 -0.68
C ILE A 577 6.51 22.73 -1.09
N CYS A 578 7.68 22.59 -0.46
CA CYS A 578 8.60 21.49 -0.74
C CYS A 578 9.48 21.17 0.47
N GLY A 579 9.83 19.88 0.63
CA GLY A 579 10.75 19.39 1.68
C GLY A 579 12.11 18.92 1.13
N GLY A 580 12.35 19.04 -0.18
CA GLY A 580 13.57 18.58 -0.82
C GLY A 580 14.71 19.60 -0.82
N PRO A 581 15.95 19.19 -1.16
CA PRO A 581 17.09 20.11 -1.25
C PRO A 581 16.95 21.03 -2.46
N HIS A 582 17.36 22.28 -2.30
CA HIS A 582 17.39 23.30 -3.35
C HIS A 582 18.74 24.00 -3.41
N VAL A 583 19.06 24.56 -4.59
CA VAL A 583 20.20 25.48 -4.73
C VAL A 583 19.91 26.78 -3.98
N THR A 584 20.94 27.60 -3.75
CA THR A 584 20.78 28.91 -3.12
C THR A 584 20.48 30.02 -4.14
N HIS A 585 20.83 29.81 -5.41
CA HIS A 585 20.70 30.77 -6.49
C HIS A 585 20.36 30.05 -7.81
N THR A 586 19.47 30.62 -8.62
CA THR A 586 19.04 29.96 -9.88
C THR A 586 20.17 29.85 -10.90
N GLY A 587 21.21 30.68 -10.85
CA GLY A 587 22.37 30.60 -11.73
C GLY A 587 23.22 29.34 -11.51
N GLU A 588 23.10 28.69 -10.35
CA GLU A 588 23.76 27.41 -10.05
C GLU A 588 23.28 26.26 -10.96
N LEU A 589 22.14 26.44 -11.66
CA LEU A 589 21.58 25.44 -12.58
C LEU A 589 22.36 25.38 -13.92
N GLY A 590 23.12 26.41 -14.28
CA GLY A 590 23.78 26.49 -15.59
C GLY A 590 22.80 26.85 -16.71
N SER A 591 22.33 25.86 -17.46
CA SER A 591 21.31 26.02 -18.51
C SER A 591 20.28 24.91 -18.44
N PHE A 592 19.06 25.17 -18.90
CA PHE A 592 17.94 24.22 -18.88
C PHE A 592 17.53 23.84 -20.29
N LYS A 593 17.25 22.55 -20.52
CA LYS A 593 16.81 22.07 -21.83
C LYS A 593 15.71 21.02 -21.73
N ILE A 594 14.61 21.23 -22.45
CA ILE A 594 13.56 20.25 -22.65
C ILE A 594 14.02 19.27 -23.74
N VAL A 595 14.19 18.01 -23.35
CA VAL A 595 14.62 16.92 -24.23
C VAL A 595 13.42 16.32 -24.96
N LYS A 596 12.29 16.19 -24.27
CA LYS A 596 11.11 15.54 -24.84
C LYS A 596 9.83 16.01 -24.17
N GLU A 597 8.78 16.12 -24.97
CA GLU A 597 7.39 16.29 -24.53
C GLU A 597 6.56 15.12 -25.08
N GLU A 598 5.78 14.43 -24.24
CA GLU A 598 4.98 13.28 -24.64
C GLU A 598 3.67 13.12 -23.84
N ALA A 599 2.67 12.47 -24.45
CA ALA A 599 1.44 12.08 -23.74
C ALA A 599 1.69 10.88 -22.83
N VAL A 600 1.24 10.94 -21.58
CA VAL A 600 1.34 9.80 -20.63
C VAL A 600 0.01 9.08 -20.51
N ALA A 601 -1.08 9.84 -20.41
CA ALA A 601 -2.45 9.36 -20.33
C ALA A 601 -3.39 10.45 -20.86
N ALA A 602 -4.69 10.14 -20.97
CA ALA A 602 -5.69 11.15 -21.32
C ALA A 602 -5.65 12.30 -20.31
N GLY A 603 -5.42 13.53 -20.78
CA GLY A 603 -5.33 14.71 -19.92
C GLY A 603 -3.97 14.95 -19.25
N ILE A 604 -2.96 14.10 -19.47
CA ILE A 604 -1.65 14.19 -18.78
C ILE A 604 -0.51 14.19 -19.81
N ARG A 605 0.34 15.21 -19.71
CA ARG A 605 1.55 15.40 -20.51
C ARG A 605 2.79 15.23 -19.63
N ARG A 606 3.92 14.90 -20.26
CA ARG A 606 5.21 14.72 -19.61
C ARG A 606 6.27 15.50 -20.34
N ILE A 607 7.05 16.26 -19.58
CA ILE A 607 8.31 16.84 -20.01
C ILE A 607 9.46 16.05 -19.40
N LYS A 608 10.46 15.76 -20.22
CA LYS A 608 11.79 15.34 -19.78
C LYS A 608 12.75 16.46 -20.07
N ALA A 609 13.52 16.87 -19.07
CA ALA A 609 14.47 17.96 -19.20
C ALA A 609 15.76 17.67 -18.45
N VAL A 610 16.81 18.40 -18.80
CA VAL A 610 18.14 18.33 -18.18
C VAL A 610 18.61 19.72 -17.81
N VAL A 611 19.54 19.79 -16.88
CA VAL A 611 20.38 20.97 -16.64
C VAL A 611 21.78 20.69 -17.19
N VAL A 612 22.39 21.66 -17.85
CA VAL A 612 23.71 21.54 -18.52
C VAL A 612 24.64 22.65 -18.07
#